data_AF-A0AAW2WSV9-F1
#
_entry.id   AF-A0AAW2WSV9-F1
#
_cell.length_a   1.000
_cell.length_b   1.000
_cell.length_c   1.000
_cell.angle_alpha   90.00
_cell.angle_beta   90.00
_cell.angle_gamma   90.00
#
_symmetry.space_group_name_H-M   'P 1'
#
loop_
_entity.id
_entity.type
_entity.pdbx_description
1 polymer ?
#
loop_
_entity_poly.entity_id
_entity_poly.type
_entity_poly.pdbx_seq_one_letter_code
_entity_poly.pdbx_strand_id
1 'polypeptide(L)'
;MHPATVPPPQPATAPPSSSEILEEITQLLSHLLPATLSITCFASRWQVLRSKLASLKSLLSEISDSPHWSENPLLPPLLPALLSTLRRVETLSQHCSDASFSRGKLLMQSDLDMAAGWLSKQINDLELLLRSGVLHQSTAIVLSRPNPSSSKEELTFFIKDLFTRLQIGGLEFKRKGLESLIQLLSDDEKSAALVAKEGNVSCLISLLDLNAHDSLRELAVHAVSLLVSSGDLPRKIVFEEGLLAPC
;
A
#
# COMPACT_ATOMS: atom_id res chain seq x y z
N MET A 1 -51.28 -24.33 26.52
CA MET A 1 -49.95 -24.44 25.89
C MET A 1 -49.65 -23.09 25.27
N HIS A 2 -48.77 -22.30 25.89
CA HIS A 2 -48.39 -20.99 25.37
C HIS A 2 -47.33 -21.17 24.27
N PRO A 3 -47.45 -20.50 23.11
CA PRO A 3 -46.40 -20.56 22.08
C PRO A 3 -45.16 -19.82 22.58
N ALA A 4 -44.01 -20.49 22.51
CA ALA A 4 -42.72 -19.92 22.82
C ALA A 4 -42.34 -18.88 21.75
N THR A 5 -42.23 -17.62 22.17
CA THR A 5 -41.68 -16.54 21.35
C THR A 5 -40.19 -16.80 21.12
N VAL A 6 -39.83 -17.11 19.88
CA VAL A 6 -38.43 -17.22 19.45
C VAL A 6 -37.80 -15.81 19.51
N PRO A 7 -36.64 -15.62 20.17
CA PRO A 7 -35.96 -14.33 20.18
C PRO A 7 -35.51 -13.94 18.77
N PRO A 8 -35.58 -12.65 18.40
CA PRO A 8 -35.08 -12.20 17.10
C PRO A 8 -33.58 -12.49 16.97
N PRO A 9 -33.08 -12.82 15.77
CA PRO A 9 -31.67 -13.04 15.53
C PRO A 9 -30.88 -11.78 15.90
N GLN A 10 -29.83 -11.94 16.72
CA GLN A 10 -28.91 -10.86 17.06
C GLN A 10 -28.32 -10.27 15.78
N PRO A 11 -28.21 -8.93 15.63
CA PRO A 11 -27.53 -8.34 14.49
C PRO A 11 -26.09 -8.86 14.47
N ALA A 12 -25.68 -9.48 13.35
CA ALA A 12 -24.28 -9.74 13.11
C ALA A 12 -23.51 -8.42 13.27
N THR A 13 -22.51 -8.39 14.14
CA THR A 13 -21.61 -7.26 14.30
C THR A 13 -21.07 -6.87 12.92
N ALA A 14 -21.34 -5.64 12.49
CA ALA A 14 -20.81 -5.11 11.25
C ALA A 14 -19.27 -5.23 11.28
N PRO A 15 -18.60 -5.52 10.15
CA PRO A 15 -17.15 -5.51 10.11
C PRO A 15 -16.63 -4.14 10.56
N PRO A 16 -15.50 -4.10 11.30
CA PRO A 16 -14.97 -2.84 11.82
C PRO A 16 -14.68 -1.88 10.67
N SER A 17 -15.10 -0.63 10.85
CA SER A 17 -14.82 0.47 9.94
C SER A 17 -13.32 0.79 9.91
N SER A 18 -12.85 1.40 8.82
CA SER A 18 -11.45 1.86 8.70
C SER A 18 -11.03 2.75 9.87
N SER A 19 -11.97 3.54 10.42
CA SER A 19 -11.72 4.41 11.57
C SER A 19 -11.46 3.65 12.87
N GLU A 20 -12.26 2.63 13.16
CA GLU A 20 -12.07 1.79 14.34
C GLU A 20 -10.74 1.04 14.27
N ILE A 21 -10.37 0.53 13.09
CA ILE A 21 -9.08 -0.16 12.90
C ILE A 21 -7.91 0.80 13.07
N LEU A 22 -8.01 2.03 12.53
CA LEU A 22 -6.95 3.03 12.67
C LEU A 22 -6.77 3.47 14.14
N GLU A 23 -7.87 3.62 14.88
CA GLU A 23 -7.84 3.92 16.31
C GLU A 23 -7.17 2.78 17.09
N GLU A 24 -7.54 1.52 16.80
CA GLU A 24 -6.91 0.35 17.41
C GLU A 24 -5.40 0.30 17.14
N ILE A 25 -4.98 0.55 15.89
CA ILE A 25 -3.57 0.62 15.51
C ILE A 25 -2.85 1.72 16.29
N THR A 26 -3.45 2.90 16.38
CA THR A 26 -2.87 4.07 17.07
C THR A 26 -2.72 3.82 18.56
N GLN A 27 -3.72 3.18 19.17
CA GLN A 27 -3.66 2.74 20.56
C GLN A 27 -2.55 1.70 20.74
N LEU A 28 -2.50 0.67 19.89
CA LEU A 28 -1.48 -0.38 19.94
C LEU A 28 -0.06 0.21 19.85
N LEU A 29 0.19 1.11 18.89
CA LEU A 29 1.49 1.78 18.74
C LEU A 29 1.88 2.59 19.99
N SER A 30 0.90 3.24 20.64
CA SER A 30 1.15 4.07 21.82
C SER A 30 1.56 3.25 23.05
N HIS A 31 1.15 1.99 23.14
CA HIS A 31 1.57 1.07 24.20
C HIS A 31 2.84 0.28 23.81
N LEU A 32 2.92 -0.17 22.55
CA LEU A 32 4.00 -1.01 22.05
C LEU A 32 5.33 -0.26 22.03
N LEU A 33 5.38 0.99 21.57
CA LEU A 33 6.61 1.77 21.49
C LEU A 33 7.32 1.86 22.86
N PRO A 34 6.68 2.33 23.96
CA PRO A 34 7.28 2.32 25.29
C PRO A 34 7.65 0.92 25.76
N ALA A 35 6.78 -0.09 25.55
CA ALA A 35 7.03 -1.46 25.99
C ALA A 35 8.30 -2.06 25.38
N THR A 36 8.62 -1.70 24.13
CA THR A 36 9.86 -2.19 23.53
C THR A 36 11.11 -1.62 24.17
N LEU A 37 11.09 -0.48 24.87
CA LEU A 37 12.31 0.17 25.41
C LEU A 37 13.00 -0.63 26.51
N SER A 38 12.26 -1.48 27.24
CA SER A 38 12.81 -2.37 28.27
C SER A 38 13.55 -3.58 27.69
N ILE A 39 13.43 -3.83 26.38
CA ILE A 39 14.05 -4.99 25.73
C ILE A 39 15.54 -4.75 25.47
N THR A 40 16.38 -5.57 26.11
CA THR A 40 17.84 -5.50 26.02
C THR A 40 18.44 -6.53 25.07
N CYS A 41 17.75 -7.65 24.79
CA CYS A 41 18.19 -8.65 23.82
C CYS A 41 17.97 -8.17 22.38
N PHE A 42 18.71 -8.73 21.41
CA PHE A 42 18.63 -8.38 19.98
C PHE A 42 18.61 -6.86 19.71
N ALA A 43 19.41 -6.09 20.46
CA ALA A 43 19.29 -4.63 20.56
C ALA A 43 19.24 -3.93 19.19
N SER A 44 20.12 -4.29 18.25
CA SER A 44 20.16 -3.69 16.91
C SER A 44 18.86 -3.90 16.12
N ARG A 45 18.28 -5.10 16.15
CA ARG A 45 17.02 -5.42 15.45
C ARG A 45 15.84 -4.69 16.08
N TRP A 46 15.80 -4.63 17.41
CA TRP A 46 14.78 -3.87 18.12
C TRP A 46 14.90 -2.36 17.88
N GLN A 47 16.12 -1.81 17.73
CA GLN A 47 16.27 -0.40 17.33
C GLN A 47 15.66 -0.14 15.95
N VAL A 48 15.88 -1.03 14.98
CA VAL A 48 15.26 -0.93 13.64
C VAL A 48 13.73 -1.04 13.71
N LEU A 49 13.19 -1.94 14.54
CA LEU A 49 11.74 -2.02 14.74
C LEU A 49 11.19 -0.76 15.40
N ARG A 50 11.85 -0.24 16.45
CA ARG A 50 11.44 0.99 17.14
C ARG A 50 11.40 2.19 16.19
N SER A 51 12.40 2.37 15.35
CA SER A 51 12.41 3.46 14.37
C SER A 51 11.23 3.34 13.39
N LYS A 52 10.94 2.12 12.90
CA LYS A 52 9.80 1.85 12.01
C LYS A 52 8.44 2.08 12.69
N LEU A 53 8.28 1.66 13.95
CA LEU A 53 7.07 1.91 14.73
C LEU A 53 6.85 3.42 14.95
N ALA A 54 7.91 4.19 15.19
CA ALA A 54 7.84 5.64 15.32
C ALA A 54 7.47 6.32 13.99
N SER A 55 8.07 5.90 12.87
CA SER A 55 7.69 6.36 11.53
C SER A 55 6.22 6.07 11.22
N LEU A 56 5.75 4.85 11.50
CA LEU A 56 4.34 4.49 11.33
C LEU A 56 3.41 5.40 12.14
N LYS A 57 3.77 5.70 13.39
CA LYS A 57 2.98 6.61 14.22
C LYS A 57 2.85 8.00 13.59
N SER A 58 3.93 8.54 13.01
CA SER A 58 3.90 9.83 12.27
C SER A 58 2.99 9.74 11.05
N LEU A 59 3.22 8.73 10.19
CA LEU A 59 2.48 8.54 8.94
C LEU A 59 0.98 8.37 9.17
N LEU A 60 0.59 7.62 10.19
CA LEU A 60 -0.82 7.41 10.52
C LEU A 60 -1.49 8.69 11.04
N SER A 61 -0.76 9.54 11.76
CA SER A 61 -1.25 10.88 12.13
C SER A 61 -1.52 11.71 10.89
N GLU A 62 -0.55 11.79 9.96
CA GLU A 62 -0.69 12.53 8.70
C GLU A 62 -1.84 12.01 7.83
N ILE A 63 -2.05 10.68 7.81
CA ILE A 63 -3.20 10.07 7.13
C ILE A 63 -4.51 10.48 7.80
N SER A 64 -4.60 10.41 9.13
CA SER A 64 -5.82 10.78 9.86
C SER A 64 -6.20 12.26 9.70
N ASP A 65 -5.20 13.12 9.43
CA ASP A 65 -5.39 14.54 9.18
C ASP A 65 -5.81 14.86 7.74
N SER A 66 -5.73 13.88 6.82
CA SER A 66 -6.01 14.10 5.39
C SER A 66 -7.52 14.13 5.07
N PRO A 67 -8.02 15.08 4.27
CA PRO A 67 -9.45 15.16 3.96
C PRO A 67 -9.84 14.05 2.99
N HIS A 68 -10.70 13.10 3.40
CA HIS A 68 -11.16 11.91 2.64
C HIS A 68 -10.40 10.60 2.87
N TRP A 69 -9.52 10.51 3.88
CA TRP A 69 -8.79 9.25 4.16
C TRP A 69 -9.70 8.05 4.42
N SER A 70 -10.83 8.25 5.10
CA SER A 70 -11.77 7.18 5.49
C SER A 70 -12.61 6.68 4.32
N GLU A 71 -12.80 7.50 3.29
CA GLU A 71 -13.56 7.19 2.08
C GLU A 71 -12.68 6.59 0.97
N ASN A 72 -11.35 6.77 1.06
CA ASN A 72 -10.44 6.30 0.03
C ASN A 72 -10.37 4.76 0.01
N PRO A 73 -10.64 4.11 -1.13
CA PRO A 73 -10.75 2.65 -1.19
C PRO A 73 -9.42 1.90 -1.14
N LEU A 74 -8.28 2.60 -1.18
CA LEU A 74 -6.95 2.00 -1.08
C LEU A 74 -6.52 1.73 0.36
N LEU A 75 -7.09 2.44 1.34
CA LEU A 75 -6.71 2.31 2.75
C LEU A 75 -7.29 1.07 3.46
N PRO A 76 -8.57 0.68 3.26
CA PRO A 76 -9.17 -0.48 3.93
C PRO A 76 -8.38 -1.80 3.85
N PRO A 77 -7.74 -2.19 2.73
CA PRO A 77 -6.93 -3.42 2.70
C PRO A 77 -5.59 -3.29 3.46
N LEU A 78 -5.06 -2.07 3.63
CA LEU A 78 -3.76 -1.84 4.26
C LEU A 78 -3.84 -1.90 5.80
N LEU A 79 -4.92 -1.40 6.39
CA LEU A 79 -5.05 -1.29 7.85
C LEU A 79 -5.07 -2.66 8.56
N PRO A 80 -5.87 -3.66 8.15
CA PRO A 80 -5.86 -4.98 8.79
C PRO A 80 -4.50 -5.68 8.66
N ALA A 81 -3.84 -5.54 7.51
CA ALA A 81 -2.50 -6.07 7.31
C ALA A 81 -1.51 -5.42 8.29
N LEU A 82 -1.57 -4.10 8.47
CA LEU A 82 -0.74 -3.37 9.42
C LEU A 82 -1.01 -3.80 10.86
N LEU A 83 -2.28 -3.86 11.26
CA LEU A 83 -2.68 -4.32 12.59
C LEU A 83 -2.13 -5.73 12.86
N SER A 84 -2.25 -6.65 11.91
CA SER A 84 -1.72 -8.02 12.06
C SER A 84 -0.19 -8.05 12.26
N THR A 85 0.55 -7.20 11.53
CA THR A 85 2.00 -7.08 11.71
C THR A 85 2.32 -6.53 13.10
N LEU A 86 1.63 -5.48 13.54
CA LEU A 86 1.85 -4.86 14.85
C LEU A 86 1.54 -5.81 16.01
N ARG A 87 0.45 -6.59 15.94
CA ARG A 87 0.13 -7.63 16.92
C ARG A 87 1.21 -8.70 17.00
N ARG A 88 1.84 -9.02 15.87
CA ARG A 88 2.98 -9.93 15.86
C ARG A 88 4.22 -9.31 16.48
N VAL A 89 4.50 -8.03 16.22
CA VAL A 89 5.60 -7.31 16.90
C VAL A 89 5.36 -7.23 18.41
N GLU A 90 4.13 -6.99 18.85
CA GLU A 90 3.72 -7.05 20.26
C GLU A 90 4.00 -8.44 20.87
N THR A 91 3.62 -9.50 20.17
CA THR A 91 3.92 -10.88 20.60
C THR A 91 5.43 -11.11 20.70
N LEU A 92 6.23 -10.63 19.74
CA LEU A 92 7.70 -10.75 19.78
C LEU A 92 8.30 -9.94 20.94
N SER A 93 7.70 -8.79 21.27
CA SER A 93 8.11 -7.92 22.38
C SER A 93 7.91 -8.60 23.73
N GLN A 94 6.75 -9.23 23.92
CA GLN A 94 6.43 -10.02 25.12
C GLN A 94 7.42 -11.18 25.31
N HIS A 95 7.70 -11.94 24.24
CA HIS A 95 8.67 -13.03 24.27
C HIS A 95 10.11 -12.58 24.57
N CYS A 96 10.51 -11.38 24.16
CA CYS A 96 11.82 -10.82 24.49
C CYS A 96 11.92 -10.30 25.93
N SER A 97 10.78 -10.00 26.54
CA SER A 97 10.68 -9.48 27.91
C SER A 97 10.58 -10.59 28.95
N ASP A 98 10.17 -11.80 28.53
CA ASP A 98 10.09 -12.98 29.38
C ASP A 98 11.45 -13.67 29.52
N ALA A 99 12.02 -13.59 30.73
CA ALA A 99 13.30 -14.20 31.07
C ALA A 99 13.28 -15.75 31.04
N SER A 100 12.09 -16.37 31.03
CA SER A 100 11.91 -17.83 31.03
C SER A 100 11.79 -18.44 29.62
N PHE A 101 11.77 -17.60 28.58
CA PHE A 101 11.43 -18.03 27.23
C PHE A 101 12.63 -18.60 26.44
N SER A 102 12.64 -19.91 26.20
CA SER A 102 13.70 -20.62 25.48
C SER A 102 13.37 -20.86 23.99
N ARG A 103 12.92 -19.84 23.25
CA ARG A 103 12.78 -19.98 21.78
C ARG A 103 14.15 -19.99 21.11
N GLY A 104 14.27 -20.74 20.02
CA GLY A 104 15.50 -20.80 19.23
C GLY A 104 15.94 -19.40 18.81
N LYS A 105 17.17 -19.00 19.18
CA LYS A 105 17.74 -17.67 18.90
C LYS A 105 17.67 -17.30 17.42
N LEU A 106 17.91 -18.26 16.52
CA LEU A 106 17.85 -18.04 15.06
C LEU A 106 16.42 -17.79 14.58
N LEU A 107 15.46 -18.56 15.08
CA LEU A 107 14.05 -18.36 14.76
C LEU A 107 13.61 -16.95 15.17
N MET A 108 13.98 -16.51 16.38
CA MET A 108 13.65 -15.18 16.86
C MET A 108 14.28 -14.07 15.99
N GLN A 109 15.54 -14.23 15.57
CA GLN A 109 16.17 -13.29 14.65
C GLN A 109 15.43 -13.21 13.32
N SER A 110 15.08 -14.37 12.75
CA SER A 110 14.30 -14.43 11.50
C SER A 110 12.94 -13.75 11.66
N ASP A 111 12.24 -13.98 12.77
CA ASP A 111 10.95 -13.36 13.03
C ASP A 111 11.04 -11.82 13.14
N LEU A 112 12.09 -11.32 13.81
CA LEU A 112 12.35 -9.88 13.91
C LEU A 112 12.71 -9.27 12.54
N ASP A 113 13.50 -9.97 11.73
CA ASP A 113 13.88 -9.52 10.39
C ASP A 113 12.69 -9.51 9.44
N MET A 114 11.86 -10.55 9.48
CA MET A 114 10.63 -10.56 8.68
C MET A 114 9.67 -9.45 9.15
N ALA A 115 9.53 -9.22 10.46
CA ALA A 115 8.74 -8.11 11.00
C ALA A 115 9.25 -6.76 10.51
N ALA A 116 10.56 -6.54 10.52
CA ALA A 116 11.14 -5.33 9.96
C ALA A 116 10.87 -5.19 8.46
N GLY A 117 10.91 -6.30 7.70
CA GLY A 117 10.55 -6.34 6.28
C GLY A 117 9.10 -5.97 6.01
N TRP A 118 8.14 -6.57 6.74
CA TRP A 118 6.72 -6.26 6.60
C TRP A 118 6.41 -4.81 6.96
N LEU A 119 6.96 -4.31 8.08
CA LEU A 119 6.79 -2.90 8.46
C LEU A 119 7.39 -1.96 7.40
N SER A 120 8.52 -2.31 6.80
CA SER A 120 9.12 -1.50 5.73
C SER A 120 8.20 -1.42 4.51
N LYS A 121 7.64 -2.55 4.09
CA LYS A 121 6.66 -2.58 3.00
C LYS A 121 5.45 -1.70 3.34
N GLN A 122 4.88 -1.86 4.53
CA GLN A 122 3.72 -1.11 4.97
C GLN A 122 4.00 0.40 5.06
N ILE A 123 5.16 0.79 5.56
CA ILE A 123 5.62 2.19 5.55
C ILE A 123 5.67 2.73 4.12
N ASN A 124 6.31 2.01 3.20
CA ASN A 124 6.41 2.44 1.81
C ASN A 124 5.03 2.59 1.14
N ASP A 125 4.10 1.66 1.43
CA ASP A 125 2.74 1.70 0.89
C ASP A 125 1.97 2.95 1.42
N LEU A 126 2.12 3.27 2.71
CA LEU A 126 1.51 4.46 3.33
C LEU A 126 2.16 5.77 2.84
N GLU A 127 3.49 5.80 2.71
CA GLU A 127 4.22 6.95 2.16
C GLU A 127 3.85 7.22 0.70
N LEU A 128 3.69 6.16 -0.11
CA LEU A 128 3.22 6.29 -1.49
C LEU A 128 1.81 6.90 -1.51
N LEU A 129 0.93 6.42 -0.63
CA LEU A 129 -0.44 6.88 -0.53
C LEU A 129 -0.51 8.38 -0.13
N LEU A 130 0.32 8.85 0.81
CA LEU A 130 0.45 10.27 1.13
C LEU A 130 1.04 11.08 -0.03
N ARG A 131 2.19 10.65 -0.57
CA ARG A 131 2.92 11.36 -1.64
C ARG A 131 2.12 11.50 -2.95
N SER A 132 1.24 10.55 -3.22
CA SER A 132 0.37 10.58 -4.41
C SER A 132 -0.71 11.67 -4.33
N GLY A 133 -1.06 12.14 -3.13
CA GLY A 133 -2.13 13.11 -2.92
C GLY A 133 -3.53 12.54 -3.04
N VAL A 134 -3.70 11.22 -3.20
CA VAL A 134 -5.02 10.57 -3.34
C VAL A 134 -5.92 10.71 -2.11
N LEU A 135 -5.32 11.01 -0.95
CA LEU A 135 -6.06 11.33 0.26
C LEU A 135 -6.49 12.79 0.37
N HIS A 136 -6.21 13.64 -0.62
CA HIS A 136 -6.56 15.06 -0.56
C HIS A 136 -7.57 15.46 -1.65
N GLN A 137 -7.88 14.54 -2.56
CA GLN A 137 -8.82 14.80 -3.66
C GLN A 137 -9.97 13.80 -3.63
N SER A 138 -11.20 14.32 -3.57
CA SER A 138 -12.43 13.51 -3.66
C SER A 138 -12.53 12.74 -4.99
N THR A 139 -11.88 13.25 -6.05
CA THR A 139 -11.77 12.58 -7.36
C THR A 139 -10.96 11.29 -7.31
N ALA A 140 -10.20 11.01 -6.24
CA ALA A 140 -9.50 9.74 -6.06
C ALA A 140 -10.32 8.70 -5.29
N ILE A 141 -11.55 9.02 -4.86
CA ILE A 141 -12.47 8.00 -4.32
C ILE A 141 -12.87 7.03 -5.44
N VAL A 142 -13.15 7.56 -6.63
CA VAL A 142 -13.42 6.79 -7.85
C VAL A 142 -12.45 7.24 -8.93
N LEU A 143 -11.69 6.32 -9.53
CA LEU A 143 -10.74 6.64 -10.61
C LEU A 143 -11.48 7.35 -11.76
N SER A 144 -11.42 8.67 -11.77
CA SER A 144 -12.19 9.53 -12.67
C SER A 144 -11.26 10.09 -13.72
N ARG A 145 -11.61 9.86 -14.99
CA ARG A 145 -10.78 10.29 -16.09
C ARG A 145 -10.81 11.82 -16.24
N PRO A 146 -9.65 12.48 -16.42
CA PRO A 146 -9.62 13.90 -16.77
C PRO A 146 -10.28 14.14 -18.13
N ASN A 147 -10.93 15.29 -18.29
CA ASN A 147 -11.56 15.67 -19.55
C ASN A 147 -10.47 15.98 -20.59
N PRO A 148 -10.76 15.91 -21.91
CA PRO A 148 -9.80 16.31 -22.94
C PRO A 148 -9.34 17.78 -22.83
N SER A 149 -10.10 18.61 -22.13
CA SER A 149 -9.79 20.02 -21.83
C SER A 149 -9.15 20.23 -20.45
N SER A 150 -8.82 19.15 -19.73
CA SER A 150 -8.24 19.21 -18.38
C SER A 150 -6.84 19.82 -18.39
N SER A 151 -6.47 20.40 -17.26
CA SER A 151 -5.14 20.98 -17.07
C SER A 151 -4.07 19.89 -17.02
N LYS A 152 -2.80 20.30 -17.22
CA LYS A 152 -1.66 19.39 -17.09
C LYS A 152 -1.53 18.86 -15.65
N GLU A 153 -1.92 19.65 -14.66
CA GLU A 153 -1.91 19.31 -13.24
C GLU A 153 -2.92 18.21 -12.94
N GLU A 154 -4.14 18.30 -13.47
CA GLU A 154 -5.17 17.25 -13.35
C GLU A 154 -4.73 15.95 -14.00
N LEU A 155 -4.12 16.03 -15.19
CA LEU A 155 -3.58 14.85 -15.86
C LEU A 155 -2.42 14.23 -15.07
N THR A 156 -1.52 15.04 -14.52
CA THR A 156 -0.41 14.58 -13.68
C THR A 156 -0.92 13.88 -12.42
N PHE A 157 -1.95 14.44 -11.78
CA PHE A 157 -2.60 13.82 -10.63
C PHE A 157 -3.24 12.48 -11.01
N PHE A 158 -3.99 12.44 -12.11
CA PHE A 158 -4.60 11.20 -12.61
C PHE A 158 -3.56 10.10 -12.84
N ILE A 159 -2.42 10.44 -13.45
CA ILE A 159 -1.29 9.50 -13.61
C ILE A 159 -0.80 9.03 -12.24
N LYS A 160 -0.59 9.92 -11.27
CA LYS A 160 -0.17 9.54 -9.91
C LYS A 160 -1.19 8.65 -9.20
N ASP A 161 -2.49 8.92 -9.29
CA ASP A 161 -3.54 8.06 -8.73
C ASP A 161 -3.51 6.67 -9.39
N LEU A 162 -3.42 6.63 -10.73
CA LEU A 162 -3.35 5.39 -11.50
C LEU A 162 -2.17 4.52 -11.04
N PHE A 163 -0.95 5.08 -11.01
CA PHE A 163 0.23 4.32 -10.57
C PHE A 163 0.19 3.95 -9.09
N THR A 164 -0.48 4.74 -8.25
CA THR A 164 -0.70 4.38 -6.84
C THR A 164 -1.59 3.14 -6.76
N ARG A 165 -2.70 3.11 -7.52
CA ARG A 165 -3.58 1.94 -7.63
C ARG A 165 -2.88 0.72 -8.22
N LEU A 166 -1.96 0.88 -9.16
CA LEU A 166 -1.16 -0.23 -9.71
C LEU A 166 -0.20 -0.84 -8.67
N GLN A 167 0.39 -0.01 -7.82
CA GLN A 167 1.38 -0.44 -6.83
C GLN A 167 0.70 -1.12 -5.62
N ILE A 168 -0.23 -0.41 -4.96
CA ILE A 168 -0.81 -0.84 -3.68
C ILE A 168 -2.26 -1.31 -3.76
N GLY A 169 -2.94 -1.08 -4.89
CA GLY A 169 -4.31 -1.52 -5.07
C GLY A 169 -4.45 -3.04 -5.22
N GLY A 170 -5.62 -3.55 -4.85
CA GLY A 170 -6.02 -4.93 -5.13
C GLY A 170 -6.17 -5.21 -6.64
N LEU A 171 -6.38 -6.47 -6.98
CA LEU A 171 -6.43 -6.96 -8.36
C LEU A 171 -7.36 -6.13 -9.28
N GLU A 172 -8.56 -5.79 -8.79
CA GLU A 172 -9.53 -4.98 -9.54
C GLU A 172 -9.02 -3.54 -9.80
N PHE A 173 -8.35 -2.92 -8.83
CA PHE A 173 -7.76 -1.60 -9.01
C PHE A 173 -6.61 -1.64 -10.01
N LYS A 174 -5.80 -2.69 -10.00
CA LYS A 174 -4.72 -2.87 -10.97
C LYS A 174 -5.27 -3.04 -12.38
N ARG A 175 -6.31 -3.87 -12.56
CA ARG A 175 -6.95 -4.06 -13.85
C ARG A 175 -7.52 -2.74 -14.40
N LYS A 176 -8.40 -2.08 -13.63
CA LYS A 176 -9.01 -0.80 -14.04
C LYS A 176 -7.96 0.28 -14.29
N GLY A 177 -6.91 0.32 -13.47
CA GLY A 177 -5.77 1.22 -13.65
C GLY A 177 -5.05 0.98 -14.98
N LEU A 178 -4.74 -0.27 -15.33
CA LEU A 178 -4.10 -0.60 -16.61
C LEU A 178 -5.02 -0.30 -17.80
N GLU A 179 -6.30 -0.63 -17.73
CA GLU A 179 -7.28 -0.29 -18.78
C GLU A 179 -7.35 1.23 -19.01
N SER A 180 -7.40 2.01 -17.93
CA SER A 180 -7.38 3.48 -18.00
C SER A 180 -6.07 4.02 -18.56
N LEU A 181 -4.95 3.37 -18.27
CA LEU A 181 -3.64 3.75 -18.79
C LEU A 181 -3.54 3.49 -20.29
N ILE A 182 -3.99 2.33 -20.76
CA ILE A 182 -4.02 1.98 -22.18
C ILE A 182 -4.86 2.99 -22.96
N GLN A 183 -6.04 3.36 -22.44
CA GLN A 183 -6.87 4.39 -23.04
C GLN A 183 -6.16 5.75 -23.09
N LEU A 184 -5.50 6.14 -21.99
CA LEU A 184 -4.75 7.40 -21.94
C LEU A 184 -3.61 7.43 -22.97
N LEU A 185 -2.88 6.33 -23.12
CA LEU A 185 -1.79 6.20 -24.09
C LEU A 185 -2.27 6.13 -25.54
N SER A 186 -3.50 5.67 -25.77
CA SER A 186 -4.09 5.58 -27.11
C SER A 186 -4.60 6.93 -27.64
N ASP A 187 -4.99 7.83 -26.75
CA ASP A 187 -5.67 9.08 -27.14
C ASP A 187 -4.70 10.22 -27.50
N ASP A 188 -3.52 10.31 -26.88
CA ASP A 188 -2.56 11.41 -27.13
C ASP A 188 -1.10 11.02 -26.85
N GLU A 189 -0.22 11.24 -27.83
CA GLU A 189 1.23 11.01 -27.73
C GLU A 189 1.88 11.86 -26.61
N LYS A 190 1.35 13.07 -26.34
CA LYS A 190 1.85 13.93 -25.25
C LYS A 190 1.56 13.34 -23.88
N SER A 191 0.46 12.59 -23.75
CA SER A 191 0.12 11.90 -22.51
C SER A 191 1.13 10.80 -22.20
N ALA A 192 1.66 10.13 -23.23
CA ALA A 192 2.67 9.10 -23.05
C ALA A 192 4.02 9.65 -22.53
N ALA A 193 4.45 10.83 -23.01
CA ALA A 193 5.62 11.50 -22.47
C ALA A 193 5.45 11.89 -20.99
N LEU A 194 4.24 12.33 -20.60
CA LEU A 194 3.93 12.65 -19.21
C LEU A 194 3.85 11.40 -18.34
N VAL A 195 3.26 10.30 -18.84
CA VAL A 195 3.24 8.99 -18.18
C VAL A 195 4.66 8.48 -17.93
N ALA A 196 5.55 8.59 -18.92
CA ALA A 196 6.93 8.15 -18.75
C ALA A 196 7.69 8.97 -17.70
N LYS A 197 7.34 10.26 -17.54
CA LYS A 197 8.00 11.16 -16.59
C LYS A 197 7.44 11.06 -15.17
N GLU A 198 6.13 11.02 -15.03
CA GLU A 198 5.44 11.11 -13.72
C GLU A 198 4.99 9.74 -13.21
N GLY A 199 4.89 8.75 -14.10
CA GLY A 199 4.53 7.38 -13.77
C GLY A 199 5.70 6.54 -13.29
N ASN A 200 5.41 5.54 -12.46
CA ASN A 200 6.40 4.55 -12.03
C ASN A 200 6.52 3.42 -13.06
N VAL A 201 7.37 3.61 -14.08
CA VAL A 201 7.57 2.62 -15.17
C VAL A 201 8.09 1.28 -14.65
N SER A 202 8.93 1.29 -13.60
CA SER A 202 9.34 0.08 -12.86
C SER A 202 8.15 -0.75 -12.36
N CYS A 203 7.06 -0.11 -11.93
CA CYS A 203 5.83 -0.82 -11.56
C CYS A 203 5.19 -1.55 -12.76
N LEU A 204 5.23 -0.98 -13.97
CA LEU A 204 4.70 -1.66 -15.16
C LEU A 204 5.55 -2.85 -15.53
N ILE A 205 6.87 -2.72 -15.43
CA ILE A 205 7.81 -3.80 -15.73
C ILE A 205 7.64 -4.96 -14.75
N SER A 206 7.49 -4.70 -13.45
CA SER A 206 7.24 -5.78 -12.47
C SER A 206 5.89 -6.50 -12.68
N LEU A 207 4.92 -5.87 -13.35
CA LEU A 207 3.68 -6.54 -13.76
C LEU A 207 3.86 -7.45 -14.98
N LEU A 208 5.01 -7.42 -15.66
CA LEU A 208 5.37 -8.33 -16.74
C LEU A 208 5.91 -9.67 -16.24
N ASP A 209 6.29 -9.76 -14.96
CA ASP A 209 6.87 -10.96 -14.38
C ASP A 209 5.92 -12.17 -14.49
N LEU A 210 6.50 -13.37 -14.66
CA LEU A 210 5.75 -14.62 -14.83
C LEU A 210 4.83 -14.96 -13.65
N ASN A 211 5.11 -14.38 -12.48
CA ASN A 211 4.31 -14.56 -11.26
C ASN A 211 3.08 -13.63 -11.20
N ALA A 212 2.94 -12.70 -12.14
CA ALA A 212 1.76 -11.84 -12.23
C ALA A 212 0.56 -12.63 -12.79
N HIS A 213 -0.66 -12.19 -12.44
CA HIS A 213 -1.88 -12.73 -13.04
C HIS A 213 -1.86 -12.54 -14.56
N ASP A 214 -2.13 -13.59 -15.32
CA ASP A 214 -2.07 -13.57 -16.79
C ASP A 214 -2.84 -12.40 -17.40
N SER A 215 -4.04 -12.10 -16.89
CA SER A 215 -4.84 -10.96 -17.36
C SER A 215 -4.20 -9.59 -17.09
N LEU A 216 -3.48 -9.43 -15.98
CA LEU A 216 -2.77 -8.19 -15.68
C LEU A 216 -1.51 -8.08 -16.53
N ARG A 217 -0.82 -9.20 -16.77
CA ARG A 217 0.37 -9.27 -17.61
C ARG A 217 0.05 -8.84 -19.04
N GLU A 218 -1.04 -9.34 -19.62
CA GLU A 218 -1.47 -8.95 -20.97
C GLU A 218 -1.74 -7.45 -21.08
N LEU A 219 -2.46 -6.87 -20.12
CA LEU A 219 -2.72 -5.43 -20.08
C LEU A 219 -1.42 -4.62 -19.86
N ALA A 220 -0.50 -5.10 -19.02
CA ALA A 220 0.78 -4.46 -18.79
C ALA A 220 1.66 -4.49 -20.05
N VAL A 221 1.72 -5.62 -20.77
CA VAL A 221 2.42 -5.74 -22.06
C VAL A 221 1.84 -4.75 -23.07
N HIS A 222 0.51 -4.63 -23.14
CA HIS A 222 -0.15 -3.70 -24.04
C HIS A 222 0.19 -2.24 -23.67
N ALA A 223 0.08 -1.86 -22.40
CA ALA A 223 0.44 -0.53 -21.93
C ALA A 223 1.91 -0.19 -22.23
N VAL A 224 2.84 -1.11 -21.96
CA VAL A 224 4.27 -0.93 -22.25
C VAL A 224 4.52 -0.83 -23.76
N SER A 225 3.86 -1.63 -24.58
CA SER A 225 3.96 -1.57 -26.04
C SER A 225 3.52 -0.21 -26.58
N LEU A 226 2.40 0.34 -26.09
CA LEU A 226 1.93 1.67 -26.47
C LEU A 226 2.93 2.75 -26.02
N LEU A 227 3.41 2.66 -24.78
CA LEU A 227 4.37 3.60 -24.22
C LEU A 227 5.69 3.61 -25.02
N VAL A 228 6.21 2.46 -25.43
CA VAL A 228 7.45 2.36 -26.23
C VAL A 228 7.25 2.83 -27.67
N SER A 229 6.04 2.67 -28.21
CA SER A 229 5.70 3.06 -29.58
C SER A 229 5.44 4.56 -29.72
N SER A 230 5.12 5.26 -28.64
CA SER A 230 4.75 6.68 -28.63
C SER A 230 5.94 7.67 -28.66
N GLY A 231 7.18 7.19 -28.82
CA GLY A 231 8.33 8.07 -28.99
C GLY A 231 9.61 7.62 -28.28
N ASP A 232 10.70 8.35 -28.54
CA ASP A 232 12.04 7.97 -28.09
C ASP A 232 12.27 8.15 -26.58
N LEU A 233 11.67 9.19 -25.98
CA LEU A 233 11.81 9.48 -24.54
C LEU A 233 11.16 8.37 -23.68
N PRO A 234 9.87 8.02 -23.86
CA PRO A 234 9.27 6.91 -23.13
C PRO A 234 9.99 5.57 -23.34
N ARG A 235 10.41 5.30 -24.59
CA ARG A 235 11.20 4.10 -24.92
C ARG A 235 12.49 4.04 -24.11
N LYS A 236 13.25 5.14 -24.05
CA LYS A 236 14.49 5.20 -23.29
C LYS A 236 14.26 4.91 -21.80
N ILE A 237 13.23 5.50 -21.20
CA ILE A 237 12.90 5.30 -19.77
C ILE A 237 12.53 3.84 -19.51
N VAL A 238 11.70 3.22 -20.38
CA VAL A 238 11.37 1.79 -20.26
C VAL A 238 12.62 0.91 -20.34
N PHE A 239 13.56 1.22 -21.24
CA PHE A 239 14.81 0.47 -21.33
C PHE A 239 15.69 0.65 -20.09
N GLU A 240 15.83 1.86 -19.56
CA GLU A 240 16.63 2.12 -18.36
C GLU A 240 16.06 1.38 -17.15
N GLU A 241 14.73 1.39 -16.97
CA GLU A 241 14.07 0.68 -15.86
C GLU A 241 14.03 -0.84 -16.07
N GLY A 242 13.93 -1.31 -17.32
CA GLY A 242 13.91 -2.73 -17.68
C GLY A 242 15.28 -3.42 -17.56
N LEU A 243 16.37 -2.64 -17.65
CA LEU A 243 17.73 -3.10 -17.36
C LEU A 243 18.00 -3.22 -15.85
N LEU A 244 17.09 -2.73 -14.99
CA LEU A 244 17.27 -2.63 -13.54
C LEU A 244 16.40 -3.62 -12.71
N ALA A 245 15.67 -4.55 -13.34
CA ALA A 245 15.02 -5.67 -12.62
C ALA A 245 15.91 -6.95 -12.65
N PRO A 246 15.97 -7.74 -11.56
CA PRO A 246 17.18 -7.83 -10.73
C PRO A 246 18.11 -9.02 -11.03
N CYS A 247 19.40 -8.79 -10.78
CA CYS A 247 20.32 -9.83 -10.28
C CYS A 247 20.05 -10.09 -8.79
#